data_AF-A0A9W9J4U4-F1
#
_entry.id   AF-A0A9W9J4U4-F1
#
_cell.length_a   1.000
_cell.length_b   1.000
_cell.length_c   1.000
_cell.angle_alpha   90.00
_cell.angle_beta   90.00
_cell.angle_gamma   90.00
#
_symmetry.space_group_name_H-M   'P 1'
#
loop_
_entity.id
_entity.type
_entity.pdbx_description
1 polymer ?
#
loop_
_entity_poly.entity_id
_entity_poly.type
_entity_poly.pdbx_seq_one_letter_code
_entity_poly.pdbx_strand_id
1 'polypeptide(L)'
;MSEQAPRGYRPLAPRTKLLGGSGAEGGEGVGSPAGGSAPEEKRMRRASTACTECQKRRTRCTGPPHCTECSTHARECVFDESADRRRKASAKRVQDQLDHFRSFVDDLIGLIRDGDGPTVQLIVNTIRSGATPGEIRDTLTHILEDDHQPRSHISHDCDSNLNLNITPNNNMGNYFNPPR
;
A
#
# COMPACT_ATOMS: atom_id res chain seq x y z
N MET A 1 -44.10 -4.31 -5.37
CA MET A 1 -42.83 -4.92 -4.93
C MET A 1 -42.24 -5.62 -6.14
N SER A 2 -41.30 -4.99 -6.84
CA SER A 2 -40.71 -5.56 -8.06
C SER A 2 -39.41 -6.27 -7.67
N GLU A 3 -39.47 -7.60 -7.62
CA GLU A 3 -38.32 -8.45 -7.32
C GLU A 3 -37.30 -8.41 -8.47
N GLN A 4 -36.10 -7.95 -8.16
CA GLN A 4 -34.96 -7.93 -9.07
C GLN A 4 -34.23 -9.28 -8.97
N ALA A 5 -34.31 -10.11 -10.02
CA ALA A 5 -33.63 -11.40 -10.05
C ALA A 5 -32.09 -11.24 -9.94
N PRO A 6 -31.38 -12.15 -9.23
CA PRO A 6 -29.94 -12.04 -9.03
C PRO A 6 -29.19 -12.30 -10.33
N ARG A 7 -28.16 -11.48 -10.59
CA ARG A 7 -27.27 -11.64 -11.74
C ARG A 7 -26.43 -12.90 -11.57
N GLY A 8 -26.84 -13.99 -12.24
CA GLY A 8 -26.08 -15.23 -12.31
C GLY A 8 -24.69 -15.01 -12.89
N TYR A 9 -23.69 -15.64 -12.27
CA TYR A 9 -22.32 -15.70 -12.78
C TYR A 9 -22.31 -16.37 -14.16
N ARG A 10 -21.74 -15.70 -15.16
CA ARG A 10 -21.46 -16.31 -16.46
C ARG A 10 -20.24 -17.21 -16.32
N PRO A 11 -20.31 -18.51 -16.69
CA PRO A 11 -19.16 -19.38 -16.69
C PRO A 11 -18.06 -18.84 -17.60
N LEU A 12 -16.80 -18.91 -17.15
CA LEU A 12 -15.64 -18.63 -18.00
C LEU A 12 -15.62 -19.66 -19.12
N ALA A 13 -15.85 -19.22 -20.36
CA ALA A 13 -15.82 -20.11 -21.52
C ALA A 13 -14.43 -20.78 -21.61
N PRO A 14 -14.36 -22.11 -21.86
CA PRO A 14 -13.09 -22.78 -22.07
C PRO A 14 -12.38 -22.15 -23.26
N ARG A 15 -11.06 -21.97 -23.12
CA ARG A 15 -10.20 -21.32 -24.11
C ARG A 15 -10.27 -22.08 -25.42
N THR A 16 -11.02 -21.55 -26.39
CA THR A 16 -11.09 -22.10 -27.75
C THR A 16 -9.69 -22.03 -28.36
N LYS A 17 -9.11 -23.20 -28.65
CA LYS A 17 -7.93 -23.27 -29.50
C LYS A 17 -8.40 -22.92 -30.91
N LEU A 18 -8.25 -21.67 -31.32
CA LEU A 18 -8.40 -21.28 -32.72
C LEU A 18 -7.27 -21.94 -33.51
N LEU A 19 -7.60 -23.01 -34.22
CA LEU A 19 -6.76 -23.54 -35.30
C LEU A 19 -6.79 -22.53 -36.46
N GLY A 20 -5.63 -21.97 -36.79
CA GLY A 20 -5.38 -21.43 -38.12
C GLY A 20 -5.16 -22.59 -39.08
N GLY A 21 -5.84 -22.59 -40.21
CA GLY A 21 -5.83 -23.68 -41.19
C GLY A 21 -4.66 -23.65 -42.17
N SER A 22 -4.25 -24.84 -42.62
CA SER A 22 -3.84 -25.21 -44.00
C SER A 22 -3.53 -26.72 -44.02
N GLY A 23 -3.98 -27.42 -45.05
CA GLY A 23 -4.20 -28.87 -45.06
C GLY A 23 -2.95 -29.77 -45.16
N ALA A 24 -3.13 -31.03 -44.78
CA ALA A 24 -2.56 -32.26 -45.35
C ALA A 24 -3.08 -33.48 -44.57
N GLU A 25 -3.10 -34.61 -45.26
CA GLU A 25 -3.78 -35.87 -44.95
C GLU A 25 -3.09 -36.73 -43.87
N GLY A 26 -3.87 -37.59 -43.20
CA GLY A 26 -3.53 -38.95 -42.75
C GLY A 26 -2.39 -39.21 -41.75
N GLY A 27 -2.70 -39.91 -40.64
CA GLY A 27 -1.74 -40.79 -39.96
C GLY A 27 -1.78 -40.78 -38.43
N GLU A 28 -2.27 -41.86 -37.84
CA GLU A 28 -2.08 -42.23 -36.43
C GLU A 28 -0.62 -42.64 -36.17
N GLY A 29 -0.06 -42.28 -35.02
CA GLY A 29 1.28 -42.70 -34.64
C GLY A 29 1.69 -42.25 -33.23
N VAL A 30 1.69 -43.19 -32.29
CA VAL A 30 2.28 -43.10 -30.96
C VAL A 30 3.80 -43.04 -31.06
N GLY A 31 4.46 -42.20 -30.25
CA GLY A 31 5.89 -42.35 -29.96
C GLY A 31 6.63 -41.06 -29.57
N SER A 32 6.98 -40.92 -28.30
CA SER A 32 8.26 -40.29 -27.88
C SER A 32 9.37 -41.36 -28.02
N PRO A 33 10.69 -41.05 -28.10
CA PRO A 33 11.38 -39.96 -27.39
C PRO A 33 12.59 -39.31 -28.14
N ALA A 34 13.28 -38.42 -27.40
CA ALA A 34 14.70 -38.01 -27.52
C ALA A 34 15.10 -36.89 -28.50
N GLY A 35 15.70 -35.84 -27.91
CA GLY A 35 16.99 -35.31 -28.33
C GLY A 35 17.03 -34.45 -29.59
N GLY A 36 16.70 -33.16 -29.46
CA GLY A 36 17.05 -32.15 -30.45
C GLY A 36 17.04 -30.76 -29.81
N SER A 37 18.23 -30.26 -29.46
CA SER A 37 18.43 -28.85 -29.10
C SER A 37 18.20 -27.99 -30.34
N ALA A 38 16.93 -27.64 -30.59
CA ALA A 38 16.59 -26.59 -31.54
C ALA A 38 17.12 -25.25 -31.01
N PRO A 39 17.58 -24.34 -31.88
CA PRO A 39 18.05 -23.03 -31.45
C PRO A 39 16.89 -22.37 -30.71
N GLU A 40 17.20 -21.69 -29.62
CA GLU A 40 16.26 -20.89 -28.84
C GLU A 40 15.60 -19.87 -29.79
N GLU A 41 14.54 -20.30 -30.46
CA GLU A 41 13.68 -19.44 -31.26
C GLU A 41 13.15 -18.47 -30.22
N LYS A 42 13.75 -17.28 -30.24
CA LYS A 42 13.49 -16.12 -29.43
C LYS A 42 11.98 -15.93 -29.39
N ARG A 43 11.30 -16.65 -28.50
CA ARG A 43 9.85 -16.61 -28.36
C ARG A 43 9.57 -15.16 -28.11
N MET A 44 9.06 -14.49 -29.14
CA MET A 44 8.92 -13.05 -29.19
C MET A 44 8.16 -12.66 -27.93
N ARG A 45 8.91 -12.20 -26.91
CA ARG A 45 8.34 -11.93 -25.60
C ARG A 45 7.36 -10.81 -25.87
N ARG A 46 6.07 -11.11 -25.72
CA ARG A 46 5.02 -10.10 -25.92
C ARG A 46 5.43 -8.89 -25.10
N ALA A 47 5.55 -7.74 -25.76
CA ALA A 47 5.94 -6.51 -25.10
C ALA A 47 4.98 -6.27 -23.92
N SER A 48 5.52 -6.08 -22.71
CA SER A 48 4.71 -5.70 -21.55
C SER A 48 4.06 -4.32 -21.75
N THR A 49 4.67 -3.50 -22.60
CA THR A 49 4.29 -2.11 -22.88
C THR A 49 4.49 -1.83 -24.37
N ALA A 50 3.49 -1.25 -25.03
CA ALA A 50 3.63 -0.79 -26.41
C ALA A 50 4.46 0.51 -26.47
N CYS A 51 5.15 0.78 -27.58
CA CYS A 51 5.82 2.07 -27.80
C CYS A 51 4.79 3.21 -27.93
N THR A 52 5.25 4.46 -27.77
CA THR A 52 4.40 5.67 -27.79
C THR A 52 3.54 5.79 -29.06
N GLU A 53 4.10 5.53 -30.23
CA GLU A 53 3.36 5.58 -31.51
C GLU A 53 2.29 4.49 -31.63
N CYS A 54 2.60 3.25 -31.24
CA CYS A 54 1.60 2.16 -31.25
C CYS A 54 0.51 2.40 -30.20
N GLN A 55 0.84 2.99 -29.04
CA GLN A 55 -0.16 3.39 -28.05
C GLN A 55 -1.12 4.44 -28.63
N LYS A 56 -0.59 5.48 -29.28
CA LYS A 56 -1.38 6.56 -29.91
C LYS A 56 -2.30 6.02 -31.01
N ARG A 57 -1.82 5.09 -31.83
CA ARG A 57 -2.55 4.51 -32.97
C ARG A 57 -3.43 3.31 -32.60
N ARG A 58 -3.34 2.81 -31.36
CA ARG A 58 -4.02 1.59 -30.88
C ARG A 58 -3.74 0.36 -31.76
N THR A 59 -2.50 0.23 -32.26
CA THR A 59 -2.05 -0.92 -33.05
C THR A 59 -1.21 -1.89 -32.23
N ARG A 60 -1.05 -3.12 -32.74
CA ARG A 60 -0.26 -4.16 -32.05
C ARG A 60 1.23 -3.79 -32.09
N CYS A 61 1.84 -3.65 -30.92
CA CYS A 61 3.28 -3.45 -30.78
C CYS A 61 4.01 -4.79 -30.58
N THR A 62 5.09 -4.99 -31.32
CA THR A 62 5.92 -6.22 -31.26
C THR A 62 6.95 -6.18 -30.12
N GLY A 63 7.35 -4.99 -29.67
CA GLY A 63 8.29 -4.80 -28.54
C GLY A 63 9.64 -4.20 -28.93
N PRO A 64 10.54 -4.06 -27.95
CA PRO A 64 11.85 -3.41 -28.11
C PRO A 64 12.88 -4.28 -28.89
N PRO A 65 13.97 -3.68 -29.43
CA PRO A 65 14.34 -2.26 -29.34
C PRO A 65 13.51 -1.35 -30.26
N HIS A 66 13.08 -1.84 -31.42
CA HIS A 66 12.14 -1.16 -32.30
C HIS A 66 10.99 -2.09 -32.66
N CYS A 67 9.78 -1.56 -32.65
CA CYS A 67 8.57 -2.30 -33.00
C CYS A 67 8.51 -2.52 -34.52
N THR A 68 8.04 -3.69 -34.99
CA THR A 68 7.97 -3.99 -36.43
C THR A 68 7.11 -2.99 -37.20
N GLU A 69 5.97 -2.58 -36.64
CA GLU A 69 5.08 -1.54 -37.19
C GLU A 69 5.82 -0.21 -37.39
N CYS A 70 6.64 0.17 -36.42
CA CYS A 70 7.42 1.41 -36.43
C CYS A 70 8.56 1.33 -37.44
N SER A 71 9.22 0.18 -37.52
CA SER A 71 10.31 -0.09 -38.45
C SER A 71 9.83 -0.07 -39.90
N THR A 72 8.68 -0.69 -40.21
CA THR A 72 8.11 -0.73 -41.56
C THR A 72 7.66 0.64 -42.03
N HIS A 73 7.13 1.46 -41.13
CA HIS A 73 6.65 2.81 -41.47
C HIS A 73 7.68 3.92 -41.26
N ALA A 74 8.93 3.57 -40.95
CA ALA A 74 10.00 4.52 -40.65
C ALA A 74 9.58 5.61 -39.65
N ARG A 75 8.89 5.20 -38.57
CA ARG A 75 8.41 6.09 -37.50
C ARG A 75 9.32 6.01 -36.29
N GLU A 76 9.35 7.10 -35.54
CA GLU A 76 10.05 7.15 -34.26
C GLU A 76 9.44 6.14 -33.27
N CYS A 77 10.25 5.19 -32.80
CA CYS A 77 9.81 4.14 -31.89
C CYS A 77 10.44 4.36 -30.52
N VAL A 78 9.68 4.99 -29.62
CA VAL A 78 10.12 5.26 -28.25
C VAL A 78 9.32 4.40 -27.27
N PHE A 79 10.02 3.69 -26.39
CA PHE A 79 9.44 2.99 -25.26
C PHE A 79 9.62 3.84 -24.01
N ASP A 80 8.53 4.43 -23.51
CA ASP A 80 8.54 5.15 -22.24
C ASP A 80 8.29 4.15 -21.10
N GLU A 81 9.36 3.73 -20.44
CA GLU A 81 9.29 2.87 -19.26
C GLU A 81 8.56 3.55 -18.09
N SER A 82 8.61 4.88 -18.03
CA SER A 82 7.95 5.67 -16.99
C SER A 82 6.43 5.76 -17.22
N ALA A 83 5.93 5.55 -18.44
CA ALA A 83 4.49 5.56 -18.73
C ALA A 83 3.77 4.28 -18.25
N ASP A 84 4.50 3.24 -17.85
CA ASP A 84 3.91 1.99 -17.36
C ASP A 84 3.19 2.22 -16.02
N ARG A 85 1.88 2.49 -16.10
CA ARG A 85 1.00 2.70 -14.95
C ARG A 85 1.04 1.53 -13.97
N ARG A 86 1.32 0.30 -14.45
CA ARG A 86 1.45 -0.87 -13.58
C ARG A 86 2.67 -0.72 -12.67
N ARG A 87 3.82 -0.32 -13.23
CA ARG A 87 5.05 -0.06 -12.46
C ARG A 87 4.85 1.09 -11.46
N LYS A 88 4.17 2.17 -11.85
CA LYS A 88 3.81 3.26 -10.92
C LYS A 88 2.94 2.76 -9.77
N ALA A 89 1.95 1.92 -10.05
CA ALA A 89 1.07 1.38 -9.02
C ALA A 89 1.79 0.42 -8.07
N SER A 90 2.72 -0.41 -8.54
CA SER A 90 3.53 -1.26 -7.65
C SER A 90 4.48 -0.43 -6.79
N ALA A 91 5.17 0.55 -7.38
CA ALA A 91 6.07 1.43 -6.64
C ALA A 91 5.31 2.22 -5.58
N LYS A 92 4.15 2.78 -5.94
CA LYS A 92 3.29 3.51 -5.01
C LYS A 92 2.84 2.63 -3.85
N ARG A 93 2.37 1.39 -4.09
CA ARG A 93 1.95 0.50 -3.00
C ARG A 93 3.08 0.21 -2.01
N VAL A 94 4.30 0.02 -2.51
CA VAL A 94 5.47 -0.20 -1.64
C VAL A 94 5.78 1.07 -0.86
N GLN A 95 5.73 2.23 -1.50
CA GLN A 95 5.93 3.51 -0.84
C GLN A 95 4.88 3.76 0.26
N ASP A 96 3.60 3.59 -0.05
CA ASP A 96 2.50 3.73 0.89
C ASP A 96 2.68 2.78 2.10
N GLN A 97 3.16 1.56 1.87
CA GLN A 97 3.44 0.60 2.94
C GLN A 97 4.63 1.03 3.82
N LEU A 98 5.69 1.57 3.22
CA LEU A 98 6.85 2.08 3.96
C LEU A 98 6.48 3.31 4.78
N ASP A 99 5.68 4.22 4.23
CA ASP A 99 5.25 5.42 4.92
C ASP A 99 4.32 5.08 6.09
N HIS A 100 3.41 4.11 5.92
CA HIS A 100 2.58 3.57 7.01
C HIS A 100 3.40 2.91 8.13
N PHE A 101 4.47 2.19 7.77
CA PHE A 101 5.35 1.58 8.77
C PHE A 101 6.17 2.63 9.52
N ARG A 102 6.64 3.67 8.82
CA ARG A 102 7.37 4.80 9.43
C ARG A 102 6.49 5.54 10.42
N SER A 103 5.28 5.93 10.02
CA SER A 103 4.35 6.63 10.91
C SER A 103 4.05 5.81 12.16
N PHE A 104 3.80 4.50 12.00
CA PHE A 104 3.60 3.60 13.14
C PHE A 104 4.78 3.58 14.13
N VAL A 105 6.01 3.52 13.62
CA VAL A 105 7.21 3.53 14.49
C VAL A 105 7.39 4.89 15.16
N ASP A 106 7.13 5.98 14.44
CA ASP A 106 7.21 7.33 15.00
C ASP A 106 6.16 7.54 16.11
N ASP A 107 4.93 7.08 15.91
CA ASP A 107 3.85 7.12 16.92
C ASP A 107 4.24 6.30 18.17
N LEU A 108 4.81 5.11 17.97
CA LEU A 108 5.27 4.25 19.07
C LEU A 108 6.40 4.90 19.86
N ILE A 109 7.37 5.49 19.18
CA ILE A 109 8.47 6.20 19.83
C ILE A 109 7.94 7.43 20.56
N GLY A 110 7.00 8.18 19.97
CA GLY A 110 6.36 9.33 20.58
C GLY A 110 5.72 8.97 21.92
N LEU A 111 4.87 7.93 21.93
CA LEU A 111 4.23 7.47 23.17
C LEU A 111 5.20 6.96 24.22
N ILE A 112 6.32 6.34 23.83
CA ILE A 112 7.33 5.89 24.80
C ILE A 112 8.08 7.08 25.41
N ARG A 113 8.30 8.15 24.64
CA ARG A 113 9.05 9.34 25.09
C ARG A 113 8.20 10.29 25.93
N ASP A 114 6.96 10.50 25.50
CA ASP A 114 6.08 11.54 26.05
C ASP A 114 4.92 10.98 26.89
N GLY A 115 4.67 9.67 26.80
CA GLY A 115 3.60 8.99 27.52
C GLY A 115 3.86 8.88 29.02
N ASP A 116 2.78 8.77 29.78
CA ASP A 116 2.82 8.56 31.22
C ASP A 116 3.26 7.14 31.59
N GLY A 117 3.80 7.00 32.80
CA GLY A 117 4.35 5.74 33.30
C GLY A 117 3.48 4.48 33.05
N PRO A 118 2.17 4.47 33.37
CA PRO A 118 1.34 3.28 33.15
C PRO A 118 1.09 3.01 31.66
N THR A 119 0.95 4.04 30.82
CA THR A 119 0.81 3.89 29.37
C THR A 119 2.05 3.28 28.75
N VAL A 120 3.24 3.76 29.12
CA VAL A 120 4.51 3.18 28.66
C VAL A 120 4.64 1.72 29.12
N GLN A 121 4.25 1.41 30.36
CA GLN A 121 4.28 0.03 30.86
C GLN A 121 3.30 -0.87 30.10
N LEU A 122 2.10 -0.39 29.76
CA LEU A 122 1.14 -1.12 28.94
C LEU A 122 1.74 -1.46 27.58
N ILE A 123 2.30 -0.48 26.87
CA ILE A 123 2.95 -0.68 25.57
C ILE A 123 4.08 -1.71 25.67
N VAL A 124 4.97 -1.57 26.66
CA VAL A 124 6.08 -2.50 26.88
C VAL A 124 5.58 -3.92 27.18
N ASN A 125 4.53 -4.06 27.99
CA ASN A 125 3.95 -5.36 28.31
C ASN A 125 3.32 -6.02 27.09
N THR A 126 2.62 -5.25 26.25
CA THR A 126 2.08 -5.73 24.97
C THR A 126 3.18 -6.18 24.02
N ILE A 127 4.31 -5.46 23.96
CA ILE A 127 5.46 -5.90 23.15
C ILE A 127 6.07 -7.19 23.71
N ARG A 128 6.26 -7.25 25.04
CA ARG A 128 6.89 -8.40 25.72
C ARG A 128 6.04 -9.66 25.73
N SER A 129 4.71 -9.54 25.61
CA SER A 129 3.82 -10.69 25.47
C SER A 129 3.91 -11.36 24.08
N GLY A 130 4.67 -10.77 23.16
CA GLY A 130 4.83 -11.28 21.79
C GLY A 130 3.69 -10.88 20.87
N ALA A 131 3.00 -9.77 21.15
CA ALA A 131 1.94 -9.25 20.30
C ALA A 131 2.46 -8.97 18.87
N THR A 132 1.58 -9.21 17.90
CA THR A 132 1.83 -8.89 16.51
C THR A 132 1.87 -7.37 16.30
N PRO A 133 2.55 -6.86 15.25
CA PRO A 133 2.55 -5.43 14.95
C PRO A 133 1.15 -4.84 14.71
N GLY A 134 0.18 -5.67 14.32
CA GLY A 134 -1.22 -5.27 14.20
C GLY A 134 -1.84 -4.95 15.56
N GLU A 135 -1.73 -5.88 16.51
CA GLU A 135 -2.25 -5.72 17.88
C GLU A 135 -1.58 -4.55 18.62
N ILE A 136 -0.27 -4.38 18.42
CA ILE A 136 0.47 -3.23 18.98
C ILE A 136 -0.09 -1.92 18.41
N ARG A 137 -0.35 -1.85 17.09
CA ARG A 137 -0.93 -0.67 16.45
C ARG A 137 -2.35 -0.39 16.94
N ASP A 138 -3.16 -1.42 17.12
CA ASP A 138 -4.54 -1.26 17.60
C ASP A 138 -4.54 -0.72 19.04
N THR A 139 -3.63 -1.21 19.89
CA THR A 139 -3.39 -0.67 21.24
C THR A 139 -2.97 0.81 21.19
N LEU A 140 -2.02 1.14 20.30
CA LEU A 140 -1.55 2.49 20.08
C LEU A 140 -2.67 3.45 19.69
N THR A 141 -3.53 3.01 18.76
CA THR A 141 -4.66 3.80 18.26
C THR A 141 -5.63 4.11 19.40
N HIS A 142 -5.96 3.12 20.23
CA HIS A 142 -6.82 3.33 21.39
C HIS A 142 -6.25 4.32 22.41
N ILE A 143 -4.94 4.25 22.69
CA ILE A 143 -4.28 5.20 23.60
C ILE A 143 -4.39 6.63 23.06
N LEU A 144 -4.14 6.82 21.76
CA LEU A 144 -4.23 8.13 21.11
C LEU A 144 -5.68 8.66 21.02
N GLU A 145 -6.67 7.77 20.98
CA GLU A 145 -8.10 8.13 21.01
C GLU A 145 -8.58 8.52 22.42
N ASP A 146 -8.05 7.89 23.49
CA ASP A 146 -8.45 8.15 24.88
C ASP A 146 -7.93 9.50 25.42
N ASP A 147 -6.82 10.03 24.90
CA ASP A 147 -6.34 11.40 25.22
C ASP A 147 -7.31 12.51 24.78
N HIS A 148 -8.34 12.18 23.99
CA HIS A 148 -9.40 13.11 23.59
C HIS A 148 -10.59 13.19 24.56
N GLN A 149 -10.58 12.49 25.70
CA GLN A 149 -11.64 12.66 26.70
C GLN A 149 -11.30 13.84 27.62
N PRO A 150 -12.00 14.99 27.52
CA PRO A 150 -11.81 16.05 28.51
C PRO A 150 -12.14 15.45 29.86
N ARG A 151 -11.19 15.49 30.80
CA ARG A 151 -11.43 15.20 32.22
C ARG A 151 -12.55 16.14 32.69
N SER A 152 -13.80 15.71 32.58
CA SER A 152 -14.91 16.30 33.29
C SER A 152 -14.66 16.00 34.77
N HIS A 153 -14.14 17.01 35.44
CA HIS A 153 -14.04 17.10 36.88
C HIS A 153 -15.35 16.59 37.50
N ILE A 154 -15.28 15.47 38.20
CA ILE A 154 -16.31 15.07 39.15
C ILE A 154 -16.24 16.10 40.28
N SER A 155 -17.13 17.08 40.25
CA SER A 155 -17.46 17.92 41.39
C SER A 155 -18.13 17.03 42.43
N HIS A 156 -17.37 16.55 43.41
CA HIS A 156 -17.94 16.06 44.65
C HIS A 156 -17.98 17.25 45.60
N ASP A 157 -19.18 17.82 45.79
CA ASP A 157 -19.45 18.76 46.86
C ASP A 157 -19.09 18.10 48.20
N CYS A 158 -18.09 18.65 48.89
CA CYS A 158 -17.98 18.51 50.34
C CYS A 158 -18.00 19.91 50.95
N ASP A 159 -19.22 20.39 51.16
CA ASP A 159 -19.51 21.54 51.99
C ASP A 159 -19.26 21.17 53.45
N SER A 160 -18.21 21.71 54.06
CA SER A 160 -18.04 21.84 55.52
C SER A 160 -16.85 22.77 55.85
N ASN A 161 -17.17 24.06 55.88
CA ASN A 161 -16.51 25.15 56.63
C ASN A 161 -15.32 24.78 57.53
N LEU A 162 -14.12 25.25 57.18
CA LEU A 162 -13.19 25.82 58.16
C LEU A 162 -12.63 27.15 57.62
N ASN A 163 -12.93 28.20 58.36
CA ASN A 163 -12.64 29.60 58.09
C ASN A 163 -11.21 29.93 58.55
N LEU A 164 -10.27 30.16 57.63
CA LEU A 164 -9.02 30.87 57.93
C LEU A 164 -8.75 31.96 56.88
N ASN A 165 -8.98 33.18 57.34
CA ASN A 165 -8.57 34.46 56.80
C ASN A 165 -7.05 34.56 56.58
N ILE A 166 -6.61 34.60 55.32
CA ILE A 166 -5.24 35.00 54.96
C ILE A 166 -5.33 36.10 53.89
N THR A 167 -4.79 37.26 54.24
CA THR A 167 -4.76 38.51 53.45
C THR A 167 -3.99 38.39 52.13
N PRO A 168 -4.30 39.19 51.10
CA PRO A 168 -3.55 39.19 49.85
C PRO A 168 -2.26 39.98 50.00
N ASN A 169 -1.11 39.34 49.80
CA ASN A 169 0.16 40.05 49.66
C ASN A 169 0.43 40.31 48.17
N ASN A 170 0.24 41.57 47.76
CA ASN A 170 0.75 42.10 46.51
C ASN A 170 2.27 42.25 46.61
N ASN A 171 3.03 41.44 45.88
CA ASN A 171 4.42 41.78 45.58
C ASN A 171 4.75 41.51 44.11
N MET A 172 4.79 42.59 43.34
CA MET A 172 5.30 42.69 41.98
C MET A 172 6.82 42.64 41.99
N GLY A 173 7.42 41.77 41.18
CA GLY A 173 8.88 41.71 41.04
C GLY A 173 9.33 40.82 39.89
N ASN A 174 9.29 41.37 38.67
CA ASN A 174 10.15 40.96 37.54
C ASN A 174 11.61 40.83 37.99
N TYR A 175 12.38 39.87 37.46
CA TYR A 175 13.61 40.16 36.69
C TYR A 175 14.09 38.93 35.92
N PHE A 176 14.26 39.19 34.62
CA PHE A 176 14.82 38.41 33.54
C PHE A 176 16.34 38.32 33.68
N ASN A 177 16.97 37.15 33.53
CA ASN A 177 18.38 37.06 33.08
C ASN A 177 18.77 35.63 32.64
N PRO A 178 19.28 35.42 31.41
CA PRO A 178 19.89 34.18 30.96
C PRO A 178 21.43 34.18 31.13
N PRO A 179 22.10 33.01 31.26
CA PRO A 179 23.55 32.91 31.33
C PRO A 179 24.23 32.86 29.94
N ARG A 180 25.50 33.27 29.94
CA ARG A 180 26.44 33.42 28.79
C ARG A 180 26.80 32.12 28.08
#